data_AF-A0A080YXD6-F1
#
_entry.id   AF-A0A080YXD6-F1
#
_cell.length_a   1.000
_cell.length_b   1.000
_cell.length_c   1.000
_cell.angle_alpha   90.00
_cell.angle_beta   90.00
_cell.angle_gamma   90.00
#
_symmetry.space_group_name_H-M   'P 1'
#
loop_
_entity.id
_entity.type
_entity.pdbx_description
1 polymer ?
#
loop_
_entity_poly.entity_id
_entity_poly.type
_entity_poly.pdbx_seq_one_letter_code
_entity_poly.pdbx_strand_id
1 'polypeptide(L)'
;EPSSNTIYKSVSDIMGFQNSRSLEGSWALQWQKRRSTSHLVMRYNIYTDDQRQRVLSTAREGGNWAQVALHNGIAYQTAWRWVNRARTTNVWTPSVGQRGGPRRVKITPEHVEYMLNPIENVFSVFKSGVKSYLAEHRDAILRPPRGVTKAEHRASYMIRAAKHSMSTKVTSELCDSEAAHTLSFHARALDLEDMPVGS
;
A
#
# COMPACT_ATOMS: atom_id res chain seq x y z
N GLU A 1 34.57 17.50 9.10
CA GLU A 1 33.35 16.98 8.44
C GLU A 1 32.77 15.84 9.25
N PRO A 2 31.52 15.93 9.72
CA PRO A 2 30.80 14.77 10.21
C PRO A 2 29.94 14.18 9.09
N SER A 3 30.18 12.91 8.80
CA SER A 3 29.44 12.09 7.84
C SER A 3 27.92 12.12 8.10
N SER A 4 27.11 11.94 7.06
CA SER A 4 25.63 11.88 7.10
C SER A 4 25.05 11.00 8.22
N ASN A 5 25.82 10.05 8.77
CA ASN A 5 25.47 9.22 9.91
C ASN A 5 25.18 10.00 11.21
N THR A 6 25.67 11.23 11.36
CA THR A 6 25.48 12.06 12.57
C THR A 6 24.11 12.76 12.58
N ILE A 7 23.57 13.08 11.41
CA ILE A 7 22.28 13.78 11.28
C ILE A 7 21.10 12.82 11.48
N TYR A 8 21.23 11.57 11.00
CA TYR A 8 20.21 10.54 11.21
C TYR A 8 20.11 10.09 12.66
N LYS A 9 21.23 10.04 13.40
CA LYS A 9 21.23 9.77 14.85
C LYS A 9 20.44 10.83 15.64
N SER A 10 20.64 12.11 15.31
CA SER A 10 20.00 13.22 16.04
C SER A 10 18.47 13.22 15.99
N VAL A 11 17.85 12.77 14.89
CA VAL A 11 16.37 12.73 14.79
C VAL A 11 15.79 11.53 15.53
N SER A 12 16.49 10.40 15.56
CA SER A 12 16.14 9.23 16.37
C SER A 12 16.38 9.43 17.87
N ASP A 13 17.40 10.21 18.26
CA ASP A 13 17.73 10.54 19.64
C ASP A 13 16.69 11.50 20.27
N ILE A 14 16.11 12.41 19.46
CA ILE A 14 15.04 13.34 19.89
C ILE A 14 13.72 12.60 20.18
N MET A 15 13.49 11.43 19.56
CA MET A 15 12.23 10.69 19.66
C MET A 15 12.28 9.45 20.58
N GLY A 16 13.33 9.28 21.39
CA GLY A 16 13.33 8.34 22.52
C GLY A 16 12.95 6.89 22.22
N PHE A 17 13.14 6.40 20.99
CA PHE A 17 12.76 5.04 20.60
C PHE A 17 14.00 4.14 20.55
N GLN A 18 14.38 3.57 21.70
CA GLN A 18 15.41 2.55 21.76
C GLN A 18 14.89 1.19 21.24
N ASN A 19 15.21 0.94 19.97
CA ASN A 19 15.74 -0.32 19.42
C ASN A 19 14.90 -1.61 19.51
N SER A 20 14.44 -2.10 18.36
CA SER A 20 14.84 -3.45 17.94
C SER A 20 14.91 -3.58 16.42
N ARG A 21 15.99 -4.24 16.01
CA ARG A 21 16.49 -4.46 14.65
C ARG A 21 15.52 -5.29 13.79
N SER A 22 15.68 -5.11 12.47
CA SER A 22 15.15 -5.93 11.37
C SER A 22 13.78 -5.48 10.83
N LEU A 23 13.69 -5.36 9.49
CA LEU A 23 12.47 -5.27 8.63
C LEU A 23 12.31 -4.04 7.71
N GLU A 24 13.35 -3.24 7.43
CA GLU A 24 13.22 -2.11 6.46
C GLU A 24 13.27 -2.51 4.97
N GLY A 25 13.45 -3.78 4.61
CA GLY A 25 13.65 -4.18 3.20
C GLY A 25 12.39 -4.38 2.33
N SER A 26 11.20 -4.53 2.91
CA SER A 26 10.04 -5.08 2.17
C SER A 26 9.03 -4.02 1.69
N TRP A 27 8.84 -2.95 2.45
CA TRP A 27 7.75 -2.00 2.22
C TRP A 27 7.99 -0.99 1.09
N ALA A 28 9.25 -0.62 0.83
CA ALA A 28 9.60 0.37 -0.19
C ALA A 28 9.42 -0.15 -1.63
N LEU A 29 9.70 -1.43 -1.87
CA LEU A 29 9.57 -2.07 -3.19
C LEU A 29 8.10 -2.34 -3.57
N GLN A 30 7.23 -2.54 -2.57
CA GLN A 30 5.82 -2.79 -2.78
C GLN A 30 5.04 -1.53 -3.18
N TRP A 31 5.53 -0.36 -2.78
CA TRP A 31 4.88 0.93 -3.04
C TRP A 31 5.23 1.52 -4.42
N GLN A 32 6.46 1.30 -4.90
CA GLN A 32 6.91 1.78 -6.22
C GLN A 32 6.21 1.05 -7.39
N LYS A 33 5.78 -0.20 -7.16
CA LYS A 33 5.10 -1.04 -8.16
C LYS A 33 3.64 -0.65 -8.43
N ARG A 34 3.01 0.14 -7.55
CA ARG A 34 1.58 0.51 -7.64
C ARG A 34 1.29 1.86 -8.30
N ARG A 35 2.30 2.71 -8.54
CA ARG A 35 2.09 4.10 -9.01
C ARG A 35 2.35 4.34 -10.49
N SER A 36 2.74 3.31 -11.25
CA SER A 36 3.11 3.44 -12.67
C SER A 36 2.08 2.81 -13.62
N THR A 37 0.78 3.04 -13.45
CA THR A 37 -0.21 2.75 -14.52
C THR A 37 -1.58 3.39 -14.28
N SER A 38 -1.69 4.71 -14.44
CA SER A 38 -2.98 5.35 -14.67
C SER A 38 -2.82 6.53 -15.61
N HIS A 39 -3.12 6.32 -16.89
CA HIS A 39 -3.71 7.28 -17.83
C HIS A 39 -3.86 6.58 -19.17
N LEU A 40 -4.95 5.83 -19.30
CA LEU A 40 -5.68 5.54 -20.53
C LEU A 40 -7.01 4.96 -20.02
N VAL A 41 -8.14 5.34 -20.63
CA VAL A 41 -9.45 4.74 -20.37
C VAL A 41 -9.33 3.25 -20.73
N MET A 42 -8.91 2.44 -19.75
CA MET A 42 -8.70 1.01 -19.89
C MET A 42 -10.08 0.38 -19.98
N ARG A 43 -10.57 0.20 -21.21
CA ARG A 43 -11.51 -0.89 -21.50
C ARG A 43 -10.89 -2.14 -20.89
N TYR A 44 -11.45 -2.62 -19.78
CA TYR A 44 -11.01 -3.85 -19.15
C TYR A 44 -11.25 -4.95 -20.17
N ASN A 45 -10.21 -5.45 -20.83
CA ASN A 45 -10.37 -6.53 -21.78
C ASN A 45 -10.66 -7.80 -20.96
N ILE A 46 -11.96 -8.05 -20.72
CA ILE A 46 -12.43 -9.23 -20.03
C ILE A 46 -12.30 -10.37 -21.04
N TYR A 47 -11.16 -11.06 -21.01
CA TYR A 47 -11.01 -12.28 -21.78
C TYR A 47 -12.02 -13.31 -21.30
N THR A 48 -12.81 -13.86 -22.21
CA THR A 48 -13.82 -14.87 -21.91
C THR A 48 -13.15 -16.18 -21.49
N ASP A 49 -13.86 -17.02 -20.73
CA ASP A 49 -13.31 -18.32 -20.33
C ASP A 49 -13.06 -19.23 -21.54
N ASP A 50 -13.83 -19.08 -22.62
CA ASP A 50 -13.60 -19.78 -23.90
C ASP A 50 -12.27 -19.37 -24.57
N GLN A 51 -11.92 -18.07 -24.50
CA GLN A 51 -10.63 -17.58 -25.01
C GLN A 51 -9.47 -18.13 -24.19
N ARG A 52 -9.63 -18.19 -22.85
CA ARG A 52 -8.64 -18.78 -21.94
C ARG A 52 -8.49 -20.27 -22.18
N GLN A 53 -9.61 -20.99 -22.30
CA GLN A 53 -9.62 -22.43 -22.48
C GLN A 53 -8.93 -22.84 -23.77
N ARG A 54 -9.17 -22.12 -24.88
CA ARG A 54 -8.50 -22.37 -26.17
C ARG A 54 -6.99 -22.24 -26.09
N VAL A 55 -6.48 -21.23 -25.38
CA VAL A 55 -5.03 -21.05 -25.17
C VAL A 55 -4.46 -22.18 -24.30
N LEU A 56 -5.17 -22.55 -23.22
CA LEU A 56 -4.73 -23.59 -22.30
C LEU A 56 -4.76 -25.00 -22.92
N SER A 57 -5.81 -25.36 -23.66
CA SER A 57 -5.91 -26.65 -24.34
C SER A 57 -4.81 -26.81 -25.40
N THR A 58 -4.61 -25.79 -26.24
CA THR A 58 -3.55 -25.79 -27.26
C THR A 58 -2.17 -25.93 -26.63
N ALA A 59 -1.93 -25.26 -25.50
CA ALA A 59 -0.66 -25.36 -24.79
C ALA A 59 -0.44 -26.73 -24.13
N ARG A 60 -1.51 -27.39 -23.66
CA ARG A 60 -1.47 -28.75 -23.11
C ARG A 60 -1.13 -29.78 -24.19
N GLU A 61 -1.67 -29.60 -25.39
CA GLU A 61 -1.45 -30.46 -26.56
C GLU A 61 -0.11 -30.20 -27.26
N GLY A 62 0.70 -29.24 -26.78
CA GLY A 62 2.00 -28.89 -27.37
C GLY A 62 1.91 -28.01 -28.63
N GLY A 63 0.72 -27.49 -28.96
CA GLY A 63 0.49 -26.62 -30.11
C GLY A 63 0.95 -25.16 -29.90
N ASN A 64 0.83 -24.36 -30.96
CA ASN A 64 1.22 -22.95 -30.96
C ASN A 64 0.16 -22.04 -30.29
N TRP A 65 0.11 -22.10 -28.96
CA TRP A 65 -0.79 -21.29 -28.13
C TRP A 65 -0.56 -19.78 -28.27
N ALA A 66 0.63 -19.34 -28.67
CA ALA A 66 0.93 -17.91 -28.89
C ALA A 66 0.18 -17.36 -30.11
N GLN A 67 0.06 -18.16 -31.17
CA GLN A 67 -0.73 -17.83 -32.35
C GLN A 67 -2.23 -17.83 -32.03
N VAL A 68 -2.71 -18.78 -31.21
CA VAL A 68 -4.10 -18.79 -30.71
C VAL A 68 -4.40 -17.53 -29.89
N ALA A 69 -3.48 -17.11 -29.02
CA ALA A 69 -3.62 -15.87 -28.24
C ALA A 69 -3.71 -14.64 -29.15
N LEU A 70 -2.84 -14.55 -30.16
CA LEU A 70 -2.84 -13.45 -31.13
C LEU A 70 -4.17 -13.34 -31.88
N HIS A 71 -4.70 -14.46 -32.38
CA HIS A 71 -5.97 -14.50 -33.10
C HIS A 71 -7.18 -14.14 -32.21
N ASN A 72 -7.07 -14.33 -30.89
CA ASN A 72 -8.13 -13.98 -29.93
C ASN A 72 -7.95 -12.57 -29.31
N GLY A 73 -7.00 -11.77 -29.81
CA GLY A 73 -6.71 -10.43 -29.27
C GLY A 73 -6.16 -10.46 -27.83
N ILE A 74 -5.56 -11.58 -27.42
CA ILE A 74 -4.99 -11.77 -26.10
C ILE A 74 -3.52 -11.37 -26.14
N ALA A 75 -3.13 -10.43 -25.27
CA ALA A 75 -1.73 -10.03 -25.17
C ALA A 75 -0.84 -11.24 -24.84
N TYR A 76 0.28 -11.38 -25.56
CA TYR A 76 1.22 -12.50 -25.41
C TYR A 76 1.60 -12.74 -23.94
N GLN A 77 1.94 -11.69 -23.20
CA GLN A 77 2.31 -11.76 -21.78
C GLN A 77 1.19 -12.33 -20.90
N THR A 78 -0.07 -12.05 -21.23
CA THR A 78 -1.23 -12.59 -20.52
C THR A 78 -1.38 -14.08 -20.78
N ALA A 79 -1.31 -14.49 -22.06
CA ALA A 79 -1.36 -15.90 -22.45
C ALA A 79 -0.19 -16.69 -21.86
N TRP A 80 1.01 -16.13 -21.89
CA TRP A 80 2.20 -16.73 -21.28
C TRP A 80 2.02 -16.95 -19.77
N ARG A 81 1.44 -15.98 -19.03
CA ARG A 81 1.16 -16.16 -17.60
C ARG A 81 0.19 -17.30 -17.32
N TRP A 82 -0.86 -17.46 -18.14
CA TRP A 82 -1.80 -18.57 -17.99
C TRP A 82 -1.13 -19.91 -18.25
N VAL A 83 -0.39 -20.04 -19.36
CA VAL A 83 0.31 -21.27 -19.74
C VAL A 83 1.41 -21.62 -18.75
N ASN A 84 2.21 -20.64 -18.32
CA ASN A 84 3.27 -20.87 -17.35
C ASN A 84 2.70 -21.30 -16.00
N ARG A 85 1.61 -20.67 -15.54
CA ARG A 85 0.89 -21.10 -14.34
C ARG A 85 0.36 -22.53 -14.49
N ALA A 86 -0.34 -22.83 -15.58
CA ALA A 86 -0.89 -24.16 -15.85
C ALA A 86 0.19 -25.24 -15.88
N ARG A 87 1.37 -24.96 -16.46
CA ARG A 87 2.55 -25.84 -16.41
C ARG A 87 3.06 -26.04 -14.99
N THR A 88 3.17 -24.97 -14.19
CA THR A 88 3.66 -25.07 -12.80
C THR A 88 2.68 -25.78 -11.87
N THR A 89 1.37 -25.56 -12.02
CA THR A 89 0.35 -26.11 -11.10
C THR A 89 -0.33 -27.37 -11.64
N ASN A 90 -0.04 -27.75 -12.88
CA ASN A 90 -0.75 -28.79 -13.65
C ASN A 90 -2.28 -28.60 -13.72
N VAL A 91 -2.74 -27.34 -13.69
CA VAL A 91 -4.17 -26.99 -13.78
C VAL A 91 -4.42 -26.30 -15.11
N TRP A 92 -5.07 -27.01 -16.03
CA TRP A 92 -5.32 -26.58 -17.42
C TRP A 92 -6.74 -26.05 -17.64
N THR A 93 -7.38 -25.56 -16.58
CA THR A 93 -8.73 -24.99 -16.61
C THR A 93 -8.70 -23.49 -16.33
N PRO A 94 -9.69 -22.71 -16.83
CA PRO A 94 -9.72 -21.28 -16.66
C PRO A 94 -10.10 -20.97 -15.22
N SER A 95 -9.13 -20.66 -14.36
CA SER A 95 -9.45 -20.19 -13.01
C SER A 95 -9.89 -18.72 -13.08
N VAL A 96 -11.14 -18.43 -12.76
CA VAL A 96 -11.49 -17.08 -12.30
C VAL A 96 -10.76 -16.87 -10.97
N GLY A 97 -9.66 -16.13 -10.99
CA GLY A 97 -9.01 -15.76 -9.74
C GLY A 97 -10.04 -15.01 -8.89
N GLN A 98 -10.50 -15.62 -7.79
CA GLN A 98 -11.29 -14.89 -6.81
C GLN A 98 -10.44 -13.69 -6.38
N ARG A 99 -10.92 -12.48 -6.71
CA ARG A 99 -10.35 -11.26 -6.15
C ARG A 99 -11.01 -11.03 -4.81
N GLY A 100 -10.18 -10.87 -3.78
CA GLY A 100 -10.63 -10.65 -2.40
C GLY A 100 -10.19 -11.78 -1.48
N GLY A 101 -9.90 -11.42 -0.22
CA GLY A 101 -9.66 -12.38 0.84
C GLY A 101 -10.95 -13.04 1.35
N PRO A 102 -10.85 -13.95 2.32
CA PRO A 102 -12.00 -14.62 2.92
C PRO A 102 -13.09 -13.63 3.36
N ARG A 103 -14.35 -13.87 2.97
CA ARG A 103 -15.47 -12.94 3.20
C ARG A 103 -15.93 -12.81 4.66
N ARG A 104 -15.26 -13.45 5.63
CA ARG A 104 -15.76 -13.61 7.02
C ARG A 104 -14.81 -13.17 8.12
N VAL A 105 -13.73 -12.46 7.81
CA VAL A 105 -12.75 -12.03 8.83
C VAL A 105 -12.48 -10.54 8.64
N LYS A 106 -13.51 -9.70 8.78
CA LYS A 106 -13.36 -8.25 8.56
C LYS A 106 -12.78 -7.53 9.77
N ILE A 107 -12.98 -8.06 10.98
CA ILE A 107 -12.44 -7.54 12.22
C ILE A 107 -11.86 -8.74 12.97
N THR A 108 -10.61 -8.58 13.42
CA THR A 108 -9.86 -9.55 14.21
C THR A 108 -9.50 -8.87 15.54
N PRO A 109 -9.07 -9.62 16.57
CA PRO A 109 -8.62 -9.02 17.83
C PRO A 109 -7.55 -7.93 17.63
N GLU A 110 -6.66 -8.10 16.66
CA GLU A 110 -5.63 -7.11 16.33
C GLU A 110 -6.22 -5.80 15.77
N HIS A 111 -7.37 -5.87 15.09
CA HIS A 111 -8.08 -4.66 14.64
C HIS A 111 -8.71 -3.91 15.82
N VAL A 112 -9.16 -4.62 16.86
CA VAL A 112 -9.69 -4.01 18.09
C VAL A 112 -8.56 -3.33 18.86
N GLU A 113 -7.40 -3.98 18.98
CA GLU A 113 -6.19 -3.39 19.58
C GLU A 113 -5.75 -2.12 18.84
N TYR A 114 -5.80 -2.12 17.50
CA TYR A 114 -5.51 -0.94 16.69
C TYR A 114 -6.53 0.20 16.90
N MET A 115 -7.83 -0.12 17.00
CA MET A 115 -8.88 0.87 17.27
C MET A 115 -8.79 1.45 18.70
N LEU A 116 -8.21 0.70 19.62
CA LEU A 116 -7.97 1.12 21.00
C LEU A 116 -6.55 1.70 21.23
N ASN A 117 -5.85 2.07 20.15
CA ASN A 117 -4.56 2.73 20.26
C ASN A 117 -4.68 4.21 19.88
N PRO A 118 -4.72 5.15 20.85
CA PRO A 118 -4.84 6.57 20.54
C PRO A 118 -3.65 7.10 19.73
N ILE A 119 -2.49 6.46 19.84
CA ILE A 119 -1.30 6.80 19.05
C ILE A 119 -1.56 6.54 17.56
N GLU A 120 -2.26 5.46 17.20
CA GLU A 120 -2.55 5.12 15.80
C GLU A 120 -3.56 6.07 15.16
N ASN A 121 -4.50 6.61 15.96
CA ASN A 121 -5.43 7.64 15.50
C ASN A 121 -4.69 8.96 15.22
N VAL A 122 -3.89 9.43 16.19
CA VAL A 122 -3.04 10.61 16.02
C VAL A 122 -2.08 10.44 14.84
N PHE A 123 -1.48 9.25 14.70
CA PHE A 123 -0.59 8.93 13.59
C PHE A 123 -1.34 8.91 12.24
N SER A 124 -2.62 8.54 12.22
CA SER A 124 -3.47 8.62 11.04
C SER A 124 -3.75 10.06 10.62
N VAL A 125 -4.00 10.96 11.56
CA VAL A 125 -4.10 12.41 11.32
C VAL A 125 -2.77 12.98 10.81
N PHE A 126 -1.65 12.60 11.41
CA PHE A 126 -0.32 12.97 10.90
C PHE A 126 -0.10 12.51 9.45
N LYS A 127 -0.35 11.23 9.15
CA LYS A 127 -0.19 10.66 7.81
C LYS A 127 -1.05 11.40 6.79
N SER A 128 -2.27 11.80 7.16
CA SER A 128 -3.15 12.55 6.27
C SER A 128 -2.60 13.96 6.01
N GLY A 129 -2.12 14.65 7.05
CA GLY A 129 -1.47 15.96 6.94
C GLY A 129 -0.25 15.95 6.02
N VAL A 130 0.63 14.95 6.16
CA VAL A 130 1.77 14.75 5.26
C VAL A 130 1.31 14.55 3.81
N LYS A 131 0.29 13.71 3.59
CA LYS A 131 -0.24 13.47 2.23
C LYS A 131 -0.82 14.74 1.61
N SER A 132 -1.58 15.52 2.36
CA SER A 132 -2.16 16.78 1.90
C SER A 132 -1.08 17.79 1.51
N TYR A 133 -0.05 17.95 2.36
CA TYR A 133 1.09 18.83 2.06
C TYR A 133 1.79 18.43 0.76
N LEU A 134 2.07 17.12 0.58
CA LEU A 134 2.73 16.63 -0.63
C LEU A 134 1.85 16.76 -1.88
N ALA A 135 0.53 16.66 -1.74
CA ALA A 135 -0.41 16.86 -2.84
C ALA A 135 -0.44 18.33 -3.29
N GLU A 136 -0.46 19.27 -2.34
CA GLU A 136 -0.40 20.71 -2.62
C GLU A 136 0.93 21.11 -3.28
N HIS A 137 2.05 20.54 -2.83
CA HIS A 137 3.39 20.86 -3.33
C HIS A 137 3.84 19.95 -4.48
N ARG A 138 2.92 19.17 -5.07
CA ARG A 138 3.22 18.10 -6.04
C ARG A 138 4.08 18.58 -7.21
N ASP A 139 3.74 19.73 -7.79
CA ASP A 139 4.42 20.22 -9.00
C ASP A 139 5.86 20.65 -8.71
N ALA A 140 6.10 21.26 -7.55
CA ALA A 140 7.43 21.61 -7.10
C ALA A 140 8.27 20.36 -6.80
N ILE A 141 7.67 19.32 -6.20
CA ILE A 141 8.33 18.03 -5.93
C ILE A 141 8.77 17.31 -7.23
N LEU A 142 8.00 17.47 -8.31
CA LEU A 142 8.30 16.85 -9.60
C LEU A 142 9.37 17.58 -10.41
N ARG A 143 9.66 18.85 -10.07
CA ARG A 143 10.60 19.72 -10.78
C ARG A 143 11.81 20.07 -9.89
N PRO A 144 12.80 19.17 -9.76
CA PRO A 144 13.98 19.44 -8.95
C PRO A 144 14.81 20.59 -9.55
N PRO A 145 15.41 21.46 -8.71
CA PRO A 145 16.38 22.46 -9.14
C PRO A 145 17.59 21.83 -9.84
N ARG A 146 18.26 22.62 -10.68
CA ARG A 146 19.51 22.20 -11.33
C ARG A 146 20.57 21.93 -10.26
N GLY A 147 21.29 20.81 -10.39
CA GLY A 147 22.34 20.41 -9.44
C GLY A 147 21.86 19.60 -8.24
N VAL A 148 20.55 19.42 -8.04
CA VAL A 148 20.01 18.57 -6.95
C VAL A 148 19.45 17.28 -7.52
N THR A 149 19.74 16.15 -6.86
CA THR A 149 19.20 14.86 -7.29
C THR A 149 17.69 14.78 -7.01
N LYS A 150 16.95 14.03 -7.84
CA LYS A 150 15.51 13.79 -7.61
C LYS A 150 15.23 13.18 -6.23
N ALA A 151 16.12 12.34 -5.73
CA ALA A 151 15.97 11.67 -4.44
C ALA A 151 16.12 12.66 -3.28
N GLU A 152 17.17 13.47 -3.29
CA GLU A 152 17.44 14.51 -2.30
C GLU A 152 16.33 15.57 -2.26
N HIS A 153 15.88 16.03 -3.43
CA HIS A 153 14.77 16.98 -3.54
C HIS A 153 13.50 16.43 -2.89
N ARG A 154 13.12 15.18 -3.22
CA ARG A 154 11.93 14.53 -2.62
C ARG A 154 12.08 14.30 -1.12
N ALA A 155 13.27 13.91 -0.66
CA ALA A 155 13.55 13.73 0.76
C ALA A 155 13.36 15.03 1.55
N SER A 156 13.83 16.16 1.00
CA SER A 156 13.64 17.48 1.62
C SER A 156 12.16 17.82 1.81
N TYR A 157 11.31 17.52 0.82
CA TYR A 157 9.87 17.75 0.89
C TYR A 157 9.17 16.81 1.88
N MET A 158 9.61 15.55 2.00
CA MET A 158 9.10 14.64 3.02
C MET A 158 9.39 15.16 4.44
N ILE A 159 10.60 15.64 4.70
CA ILE A 159 10.97 16.22 6.00
C ILE A 159 10.14 17.48 6.28
N ARG A 160 9.96 18.36 5.30
CA ARG A 160 9.13 19.57 5.41
C ARG A 160 7.67 19.21 5.69
N ALA A 161 7.11 18.24 4.98
CA ALA A 161 5.76 17.75 5.17
C ALA A 161 5.55 17.17 6.57
N ALA A 162 6.50 16.38 7.06
CA ALA A 162 6.46 15.82 8.41
C ALA A 162 6.50 16.92 9.48
N LYS A 163 7.44 17.88 9.37
CA LYS A 163 7.52 19.02 10.30
C LYS A 163 6.24 19.85 10.29
N HIS A 164 5.72 20.14 9.11
CA HIS A 164 4.47 20.90 8.95
C HIS A 164 3.28 20.16 9.57
N SER A 165 3.17 18.85 9.34
CA SER A 165 2.07 18.06 9.91
C SER A 165 2.21 17.91 11.42
N MET A 166 3.42 17.79 11.95
CA MET A 166 3.66 17.79 13.39
C MET A 166 3.23 19.11 14.02
N SER A 167 3.59 20.26 13.42
CA SER A 167 3.27 21.57 13.98
C SER A 167 1.80 21.98 13.83
N THR A 168 1.11 21.50 12.79
CA THR A 168 -0.25 21.99 12.46
C THR A 168 -1.36 20.99 12.68
N LYS A 169 -1.05 19.68 12.71
CA LYS A 169 -2.06 18.62 12.81
C LYS A 169 -1.96 17.83 14.10
N VAL A 170 -0.77 17.63 14.66
CA VAL A 170 -0.59 16.86 15.90
C VAL A 170 -0.41 17.83 17.07
N THR A 171 -1.54 18.34 17.57
CA THR A 171 -1.60 19.21 18.76
C THR A 171 -1.80 18.39 20.03
N SER A 172 -1.50 18.98 21.19
CA SER A 172 -1.81 18.34 22.49
C SER A 172 -3.30 18.07 22.63
N GLU A 173 -4.16 18.99 22.19
CA GLU A 173 -5.62 18.79 22.28
C GLU A 173 -6.10 17.60 21.45
N LEU A 174 -5.50 17.37 20.28
CA LEU A 174 -5.79 16.18 19.48
C LEU A 174 -5.39 14.91 20.23
N CYS A 175 -4.18 14.86 20.78
CA CYS A 175 -3.70 13.71 21.53
C CYS A 175 -4.61 13.38 22.72
N ASP A 176 -5.02 14.40 23.48
CA ASP A 176 -5.92 14.25 24.63
C ASP A 176 -7.32 13.78 24.19
N SER A 177 -7.83 14.35 23.09
CA SER A 177 -9.12 13.94 22.52
C SER A 177 -9.12 12.48 22.04
N GLU A 178 -8.06 12.04 21.37
CA GLU A 178 -7.95 10.65 20.89
C GLU A 178 -7.77 9.65 22.04
N ALA A 179 -7.02 10.03 23.08
CA ALA A 179 -6.89 9.26 24.30
C ALA A 179 -8.25 9.12 25.02
N ALA A 180 -8.99 10.22 25.19
CA ALA A 180 -10.31 10.21 25.80
C ALA A 180 -11.33 9.41 24.98
N HIS A 181 -11.33 9.58 23.66
CA HIS A 181 -12.17 8.81 22.74
C HIS A 181 -11.93 7.31 22.92
N THR A 182 -10.66 6.89 22.90
CA THR A 182 -10.28 5.49 23.05
C THR A 182 -10.67 4.92 24.41
N LEU A 183 -10.43 5.66 25.49
CA LEU A 183 -10.83 5.28 26.85
C LEU A 183 -12.33 5.01 26.99
N SER A 184 -13.18 5.74 26.26
CA SER A 184 -14.63 5.55 26.32
C SER A 184 -15.11 4.18 25.82
N PHE A 185 -14.29 3.47 25.03
CA PHE A 185 -14.62 2.14 24.50
C PHE A 185 -13.97 1.00 25.29
N HIS A 186 -13.01 1.28 26.17
CA HIS A 186 -12.20 0.25 26.84
C HIS A 186 -13.04 -0.74 27.67
N ALA A 187 -13.98 -0.24 28.48
CA ALA A 187 -14.81 -1.10 29.33
C ALA A 187 -15.64 -2.08 28.48
N ARG A 188 -16.31 -1.56 27.45
CA ARG A 188 -17.17 -2.35 26.57
C ARG A 188 -16.38 -3.36 25.73
N ALA A 189 -15.16 -3.01 25.33
CA ALA A 189 -14.27 -3.92 24.62
C ALA A 189 -13.77 -5.07 25.52
N LEU A 190 -13.48 -4.81 26.80
CA LEU A 190 -13.12 -5.84 27.78
C LEU A 190 -14.29 -6.81 28.02
N ASP A 191 -15.50 -6.29 28.04
CA ASP A 191 -16.74 -7.06 28.25
C ASP A 191 -17.26 -7.72 26.97
N LEU A 192 -16.55 -7.59 25.84
CA LEU A 192 -16.92 -8.10 24.50
C LEU A 192 -18.33 -7.65 24.05
N GLU A 193 -18.75 -6.46 24.47
CA GLU A 193 -20.04 -5.88 24.11
C GLU A 193 -20.00 -5.26 22.70
N ASP A 194 -21.16 -5.24 22.03
CA ASP A 194 -21.33 -4.55 20.75
C ASP A 194 -21.08 -3.04 20.89
N MET A 195 -20.05 -2.54 20.21
CA MET A 195 -19.71 -1.11 20.18
C MET A 195 -20.55 -0.38 19.12
N PRO A 196 -21.34 0.64 19.48
CA PRO A 196 -22.04 1.48 18.51
C PRO A 196 -21.01 2.33 17.78
N VAL A 197 -20.68 1.94 16.55
CA VAL A 197 -19.76 2.68 15.67
C VAL A 197 -20.57 3.38 14.58
N GLY A 198 -20.46 4.71 14.53
CA GLY A 198 -21.17 5.57 13.57
C GLY A 198 -22.51 6.10 14.09
N SER A 199 -22.68 7.41 13.99
CA SER A 199 -23.98 8.11 14.08
C SER A 199 -24.42 8.50 12.67
#